data_AF-A0A917N3B7-F1
#
_entry.id   AF-A0A917N3B7-F1
#
_cell.length_a   1.000
_cell.length_b   1.000
_cell.length_c   1.000
_cell.angle_alpha   90.00
_cell.angle_beta   90.00
_cell.angle_gamma   90.00
#
_symmetry.space_group_name_H-M   'P 1'
#
loop_
_entity.id
_entity.type
_entity.pdbx_description
1 polymer ?
#
loop_
_entity_poly.entity_id
_entity_poly.type
_entity_poly.pdbx_seq_one_letter_code
_entity_poly.pdbx_strand_id
1 'polypeptide(L)'
;MAQSEEVAIGGDVAKPFKINASNFAEMKQVSIKVKSNDGKEHEYTGVALFDILTKAEAVPNNQLRGKSLTKYVLVSAADGYQVVIALPEIDPAFTDQTVILANKQDGEDLAANYGPYRLIVPRDKKPARSAMRVISIDVLTAKKP
;
A
#
# COMPACT_ATOMS: atom_id res chain seq x y z
N MET A 1 9.91 20.37 7.45
CA MET A 1 9.94 20.00 6.01
C MET A 1 8.53 19.66 5.60
N ALA A 2 8.02 20.26 4.53
CA ALA A 2 6.67 19.96 4.02
C ALA A 2 6.60 18.49 3.60
N GLN A 3 5.52 17.82 3.98
CA GLN A 3 5.30 16.43 3.61
C GLN A 3 4.94 16.33 2.14
N SER A 4 5.50 15.35 1.43
CA SER A 4 5.10 15.06 0.04
C SER A 4 3.62 14.67 0.00
N GLU A 5 2.84 15.39 -0.81
CA GLU A 5 1.44 15.06 -1.11
C GLU A 5 1.31 13.99 -2.20
N GLU A 6 2.44 13.52 -2.72
CA GLU A 6 2.51 12.48 -3.73
C GLU A 6 3.20 11.22 -3.20
N VAL A 7 2.76 10.06 -3.70
CA VAL A 7 3.42 8.76 -3.50
C VAL A 7 3.97 8.28 -4.83
N ALA A 8 5.28 8.03 -4.90
CA ALA A 8 5.91 7.46 -6.09
C ALA A 8 5.65 5.95 -6.16
N ILE A 9 5.14 5.48 -7.30
CA ILE A 9 4.97 4.06 -7.61
C ILE A 9 6.04 3.67 -8.63
N GLY A 10 6.94 2.77 -8.25
CA GLY A 10 8.16 2.49 -9.00
C GLY A 10 8.72 1.09 -8.83
N GLY A 11 10.02 0.96 -9.14
CA GLY A 11 10.74 -0.30 -9.16
C GLY A 11 10.56 -1.09 -10.47
N ASP A 12 10.45 -2.41 -10.34
CA ASP A 12 10.27 -3.39 -11.42
C ASP A 12 8.80 -3.44 -11.89
N VAL A 13 8.36 -2.32 -12.45
CA VAL A 13 7.03 -2.05 -13.00
C VAL A 13 7.13 -1.48 -14.41
N ALA A 14 6.20 -1.81 -15.31
CA ALA A 14 6.25 -1.32 -16.69
C ALA A 14 5.70 0.11 -16.85
N LYS A 15 4.78 0.53 -15.98
CA LYS A 15 4.17 1.86 -15.99
C LYS A 15 4.30 2.56 -14.63
N PRO A 16 5.50 3.07 -14.30
CA PRO A 16 5.67 3.86 -13.08
C PRO A 16 4.81 5.12 -13.15
N PHE A 17 4.24 5.53 -12.02
CA PHE A 17 3.42 6.73 -11.92
C PHE A 17 3.48 7.30 -10.50
N LYS A 18 2.89 8.49 -10.32
CA LYS A 18 2.73 9.09 -9.00
C LYS A 18 1.28 9.15 -8.61
N ILE A 19 0.97 8.73 -7.39
CA ILE A 19 -0.33 8.97 -6.79
C ILE A 19 -0.40 10.42 -6.31
N ASN A 20 -1.50 11.10 -6.62
CA ASN A 20 -1.89 12.39 -6.07
C ASN A 20 -3.39 12.37 -5.77
N ALA A 21 -3.91 13.39 -5.06
CA ALA A 21 -5.30 13.40 -4.62
C ALA A 21 -6.32 13.20 -5.76
N SER A 22 -6.06 13.76 -6.95
CA SER A 22 -6.97 13.66 -8.09
C SER A 22 -7.02 12.25 -8.67
N ASN A 23 -5.87 11.68 -9.03
CA ASN A 23 -5.85 10.34 -9.63
C ASN A 23 -6.17 9.23 -8.64
N PHE A 24 -5.97 9.49 -7.34
CA PHE A 24 -6.31 8.54 -6.29
C PHE A 24 -7.81 8.43 -6.13
N ALA A 25 -8.54 9.55 -6.18
CA ALA A 25 -10.00 9.57 -6.09
C ALA A 25 -10.70 8.87 -7.27
N GLU A 26 -10.06 8.84 -8.45
CA GLU A 26 -10.56 8.12 -9.62
C GLU A 26 -10.38 6.59 -9.52
N MET A 27 -9.52 6.11 -8.62
CA MET A 27 -9.34 4.68 -8.39
C MET A 27 -10.48 4.11 -7.55
N LYS A 28 -10.72 2.80 -7.69
CA LYS A 28 -11.72 2.08 -6.89
C LYS A 28 -11.39 2.19 -5.40
N GLN A 29 -12.22 2.94 -4.68
CA GLN A 29 -12.11 3.07 -3.23
C GLN A 29 -12.70 1.83 -2.53
N VAL A 30 -12.06 1.42 -1.45
CA VAL A 30 -12.49 0.36 -0.54
C VAL A 30 -12.33 0.82 0.89
N SER A 31 -13.18 0.31 1.77
CA SER A 31 -13.15 0.61 3.21
C SER A 31 -12.91 -0.68 3.99
N ILE A 32 -11.99 -0.64 4.95
CA ILE A 32 -11.70 -1.78 5.84
C ILE A 32 -11.70 -1.32 7.29
N LYS A 33 -12.19 -2.18 8.17
CA LYS A 33 -12.21 -1.94 9.61
C LYS A 33 -11.02 -2.62 10.26
N VAL A 34 -10.28 -1.88 11.08
CA VAL A 34 -9.11 -2.37 11.79
C VAL A 34 -9.19 -1.99 13.25
N LYS A 35 -8.97 -2.97 14.12
CA LYS A 35 -8.85 -2.74 15.55
C LYS A 35 -7.46 -2.18 15.88
N SER A 36 -7.43 -0.99 16.43
CA SER A 36 -6.22 -0.32 16.91
C SER A 36 -5.78 -0.91 18.26
N ASN A 37 -4.53 -0.62 18.63
CA ASN A 37 -3.93 -1.08 19.89
C ASN A 37 -4.64 -0.54 21.14
N ASP A 38 -5.35 0.59 21.01
CA ASP A 38 -6.21 1.15 22.07
C ASP A 38 -7.55 0.41 22.22
N GLY A 39 -7.77 -0.65 21.42
CA GLY A 39 -8.97 -1.46 21.44
C GLY A 39 -10.13 -0.90 20.64
N LYS A 40 -9.99 0.31 20.07
CA LYS A 40 -11.00 0.91 19.21
C LYS A 40 -10.92 0.36 17.80
N GLU A 41 -12.07 0.25 17.16
CA GLU A 41 -12.16 -0.06 15.74
C GLU A 41 -12.19 1.25 14.95
N HIS A 42 -11.35 1.34 13.93
CA HIS A 42 -11.31 2.45 12.99
C HIS A 42 -11.58 1.95 11.58
N GLU A 43 -12.32 2.72 10.81
CA GLU A 43 -12.54 2.46 9.39
C GLU A 43 -11.53 3.25 8.57
N TYR A 44 -10.75 2.56 7.75
CA TYR A 44 -9.83 3.19 6.82
C TYR A 44 -10.37 3.06 5.40
N THR A 45 -10.37 4.17 4.67
CA THR A 45 -10.77 4.21 3.26
C THR A 45 -9.58 4.57 2.39
N GLY A 46 -9.46 3.88 1.25
CA GLY A 46 -8.46 4.15 0.24
C GLY A 46 -8.49 3.11 -0.88
N VAL A 47 -7.33 2.84 -1.48
CA VAL A 47 -7.23 1.96 -2.65
C VAL A 47 -6.47 0.69 -2.27
N ALA A 48 -6.94 -0.46 -2.77
CA ALA A 48 -6.23 -1.72 -2.60
C ALA A 48 -4.82 -1.65 -3.20
N LEU A 49 -3.82 -2.08 -2.42
CA LEU A 49 -2.42 -2.05 -2.87
C LEU A 49 -2.24 -2.85 -4.16
N PHE A 50 -2.94 -3.99 -4.28
CA PHE A 50 -2.90 -4.81 -5.50
C PHE A 50 -3.42 -4.08 -6.74
N ASP A 51 -4.47 -3.27 -6.60
CA ASP A 51 -5.03 -2.49 -7.72
C ASP A 51 -4.06 -1.38 -8.16
N ILE A 52 -3.37 -0.74 -7.21
CA ILE A 52 -2.30 0.25 -7.49
C ILE A 52 -1.18 -0.41 -8.30
N LEU A 53 -0.73 -1.59 -7.89
CA LEU A 53 0.36 -2.31 -8.57
C LEU A 53 -0.07 -2.87 -9.93
N THR A 54 -1.34 -3.26 -10.05
CA THR A 54 -1.94 -3.67 -11.33
C THR A 54 -1.95 -2.50 -12.31
N LYS A 55 -2.33 -1.30 -11.86
CA LYS A 55 -2.26 -0.06 -12.67
C LYS A 55 -0.83 0.26 -13.10
N ALA A 56 0.17 -0.06 -12.27
CA ALA A 56 1.58 0.08 -12.62
C ALA A 56 2.11 -1.04 -13.55
N GLU A 57 1.29 -2.03 -13.90
CA GLU A 57 1.69 -3.23 -14.65
C GLU A 57 2.81 -4.02 -13.96
N ALA A 58 2.78 -4.08 -12.64
CA ALA A 58 3.74 -4.86 -11.83
C ALA A 58 3.50 -6.39 -11.89
N VAL A 59 2.26 -6.78 -12.18
CA VAL A 59 1.80 -8.18 -12.24
C VAL A 59 1.40 -8.49 -13.69
N PRO A 60 2.29 -9.06 -14.52
CA PRO A 60 1.98 -9.39 -15.90
C PRO A 60 0.74 -10.29 -16.00
N ASN A 61 -0.19 -9.95 -16.89
CA ASN A 61 -1.46 -10.68 -17.10
C ASN A 61 -2.32 -10.85 -15.83
N ASN A 62 -2.11 -10.05 -14.78
CA ASN A 62 -2.73 -10.20 -13.47
C ASN A 62 -2.59 -11.60 -12.88
N GLN A 63 -1.49 -12.30 -13.17
CA GLN A 63 -1.21 -13.62 -12.61
C GLN A 63 0.18 -13.64 -11.98
N LEU A 64 0.21 -13.83 -10.66
CA LEU A 64 1.46 -14.14 -9.97
C LEU A 64 1.84 -15.61 -10.16
N ARG A 65 2.84 -15.87 -11.00
CA ARG A 65 3.39 -17.22 -11.24
C ARG A 65 4.89 -17.17 -11.52
N GLY A 66 5.57 -18.29 -11.25
CA GLY A 66 6.99 -18.44 -11.58
C GLY A 66 7.86 -17.37 -10.93
N LYS A 67 8.66 -16.65 -11.73
CA LYS A 67 9.61 -15.63 -11.24
C LYS A 67 8.94 -14.45 -10.54
N SER A 68 7.66 -14.18 -10.75
CA SER A 68 6.98 -13.09 -10.05
C SER A 68 6.68 -13.43 -8.58
N LEU A 69 6.78 -14.70 -8.17
CA LEU A 69 6.57 -15.12 -6.78
C LEU A 69 7.70 -14.70 -5.84
N THR A 70 8.84 -14.26 -6.38
CA THR A 70 9.95 -13.68 -5.60
C THR A 70 9.90 -12.15 -5.59
N LYS A 71 8.86 -11.54 -6.17
CA LYS A 71 8.65 -10.09 -6.10
C LYS A 71 7.98 -9.69 -4.80
N TYR A 72 8.37 -8.53 -4.31
CA TYR A 72 7.82 -7.90 -3.12
C TYR A 72 7.71 -6.39 -3.33
N VAL A 73 6.97 -5.76 -2.45
CA VAL A 73 6.78 -4.32 -2.39
C VAL A 73 7.60 -3.80 -1.22
N LEU A 74 8.46 -2.81 -1.48
CA LEU A 74 9.09 -2.00 -0.46
C LEU A 74 8.32 -0.69 -0.34
N VAL A 75 7.73 -0.45 0.83
CA VAL A 75 7.01 0.80 1.12
C VAL A 75 7.91 1.67 1.99
N SER A 76 8.12 2.92 1.59
CA SER A 76 8.94 3.89 2.31
C SER A 76 8.09 5.05 2.81
N ALA A 77 8.31 5.44 4.07
CA ALA A 77 7.69 6.57 4.74
C ALA A 77 8.61 7.80 4.77
N ALA A 78 8.02 8.97 5.00
CA ALA A 78 8.73 10.25 5.02
C ALA A 78 9.76 10.38 6.16
N ASP A 79 9.67 9.56 7.19
CA ASP A 79 10.61 9.48 8.32
C ASP A 79 11.72 8.43 8.11
N GLY A 80 11.78 7.81 6.92
CA GLY A 80 12.73 6.76 6.59
C GLY A 80 12.31 5.36 7.06
N TYR A 81 11.12 5.21 7.67
CA TYR A 81 10.58 3.90 8.00
C TYR A 81 10.26 3.09 6.74
N GLN A 82 10.61 1.80 6.75
CA GLN A 82 10.41 0.93 5.60
C GLN A 82 9.80 -0.41 6.01
N VAL A 83 8.90 -0.90 5.17
CA VAL A 83 8.24 -2.19 5.38
C VAL A 83 8.17 -2.96 4.07
N VAL A 84 8.15 -4.29 4.17
CA VAL A 84 8.04 -5.20 3.03
C VAL A 84 6.71 -5.94 3.07
N ILE A 85 6.07 -6.04 1.90
CA ILE A 85 4.88 -6.86 1.65
C ILE A 85 5.17 -7.75 0.44
N ALA A 86 5.08 -9.07 0.57
CA ALA A 86 5.23 -9.94 -0.59
C ALA A 86 4.02 -9.80 -1.52
N LEU A 87 4.20 -9.89 -2.84
CA LEU A 87 3.07 -9.77 -3.78
C LEU A 87 1.94 -10.80 -3.52
N PRO A 88 2.23 -12.08 -3.17
CA PRO A 88 1.16 -13.02 -2.82
C PRO A 88 0.37 -12.67 -1.56
N GLU A 89 0.86 -11.79 -0.68
CA GLU A 89 0.12 -11.33 0.52
C GLU A 89 -1.01 -10.34 0.19
N ILE A 90 -1.10 -9.89 -1.06
CA ILE A 90 -2.08 -8.89 -1.53
C ILE A 90 -2.82 -9.31 -2.80
N ASP A 91 -2.45 -10.43 -3.44
CA ASP A 91 -3.14 -10.97 -4.62
C ASP A 91 -4.42 -11.72 -4.18
N PRO A 92 -5.61 -11.33 -4.69
CA PRO A 92 -6.87 -12.00 -4.39
C PRO A 92 -6.91 -13.49 -4.75
N ALA A 93 -6.05 -13.96 -5.65
CA ALA A 93 -5.93 -15.39 -5.97
C ALA A 93 -5.22 -16.21 -4.88
N PHE A 94 -4.53 -15.55 -3.93
CA PHE A 94 -3.74 -16.18 -2.87
C PHE A 94 -4.30 -15.93 -1.46
N THR A 95 -5.01 -14.83 -1.25
CA THR A 95 -5.48 -14.42 0.08
C THR A 95 -6.73 -13.54 0.01
N ASP A 96 -7.59 -13.67 1.01
CA ASP A 96 -8.72 -12.75 1.21
C ASP A 96 -8.32 -11.45 1.95
N GLN A 97 -7.04 -11.28 2.28
CA GLN A 97 -6.56 -10.04 2.88
C GLN A 97 -6.53 -8.92 1.85
N THR A 98 -7.16 -7.79 2.18
CA THR A 98 -6.99 -6.55 1.42
C THR A 98 -6.09 -5.59 2.18
N VAL A 99 -4.85 -5.45 1.72
CA VAL A 99 -3.96 -4.36 2.15
C VAL A 99 -4.31 -3.12 1.34
N ILE A 100 -4.47 -1.98 2.00
CA ILE A 100 -4.84 -0.71 1.34
C ILE A 100 -3.81 0.38 1.59
N LEU A 101 -3.63 1.26 0.63
CA LEU A 101 -3.12 2.59 0.87
C LEU A 101 -4.32 3.46 1.23
N ALA A 102 -4.43 3.92 2.46
CA ALA A 102 -5.52 4.75 2.96
C ALA A 102 -5.17 6.24 2.86
N ASN A 103 -6.16 7.07 2.53
CA ASN A 103 -6.10 8.53 2.66
C ASN A 103 -7.12 9.09 3.66
N LYS A 104 -8.02 8.24 4.17
CA LYS A 104 -9.04 8.61 5.15
C LYS A 104 -9.13 7.64 6.32
N GLN A 105 -9.50 8.16 7.48
CA GLN A 105 -9.83 7.41 8.67
C GLN A 105 -11.16 7.94 9.23
N ASP A 106 -12.12 7.05 9.45
CA ASP A 106 -13.45 7.35 10.00
C ASP A 106 -14.19 8.44 9.19
N GLY A 107 -14.02 8.44 7.86
CA GLY A 107 -14.64 9.39 6.92
C GLY A 107 -13.88 10.71 6.73
N GLU A 108 -12.95 11.02 7.63
CA GLU A 108 -12.14 12.24 7.62
C GLU A 108 -10.77 12.00 6.99
N ASP A 109 -10.11 13.07 6.55
CA ASP A 109 -8.72 12.99 6.08
C ASP A 109 -7.79 12.56 7.22
N LEU A 110 -6.72 11.83 6.88
CA LEU A 110 -5.73 11.39 7.87
C LEU A 110 -5.06 12.60 8.56
N ALA A 111 -4.96 12.52 9.89
CA ALA A 111 -4.18 13.48 10.67
C ALA A 111 -2.74 13.59 10.15
N ALA A 112 -2.12 14.76 10.28
CA ALA A 112 -0.82 15.07 9.67
C ALA A 112 0.33 14.13 10.11
N ASN A 113 0.23 13.53 11.30
CA ASN A 113 1.20 12.54 11.78
C ASN A 113 1.03 11.15 11.14
N TYR A 114 -0.10 10.90 10.47
CA TYR A 114 -0.44 9.63 9.81
C TYR A 114 -0.51 9.73 8.28
N GLY A 115 -1.04 10.83 7.77
CA GLY A 115 -1.32 11.07 6.35
C GLY A 115 -0.20 11.79 5.61
N PRO A 116 -0.39 12.18 4.33
CA PRO A 116 -1.66 12.11 3.60
C PRO A 116 -2.01 10.69 3.15
N TYR A 117 -1.03 9.77 3.10
CA TYR A 117 -1.25 8.36 2.81
C TYR A 117 -0.64 7.47 3.89
N ARG A 118 -1.37 6.42 4.24
CA ARG A 118 -0.97 5.42 5.24
C ARG A 118 -1.24 4.02 4.70
N LEU A 119 -0.27 3.12 4.80
CA LEU A 119 -0.50 1.71 4.52
C LEU A 119 -1.26 1.07 5.68
N ILE A 120 -2.27 0.26 5.39
CA ILE A 120 -3.04 -0.50 6.37
C ILE A 120 -2.96 -1.98 6.04
N VAL A 121 -2.40 -2.76 6.97
CA VAL A 121 -2.22 -4.21 6.86
C VAL A 121 -3.11 -4.89 7.93
N PRO A 122 -4.34 -5.29 7.59
CA PRO A 122 -5.36 -5.59 8.59
C PRO A 122 -5.13 -6.87 9.40
N ARG A 123 -4.43 -7.89 8.84
CA ARG A 123 -4.22 -9.16 9.56
C ARG A 123 -2.94 -9.20 10.40
N ASP A 124 -2.21 -8.10 10.46
CA ASP A 124 -1.04 -8.00 11.34
C ASP A 124 -1.49 -7.85 12.80
N LYS A 125 -1.11 -8.81 13.65
CA LYS A 125 -1.40 -8.74 15.10
C LYS A 125 -0.76 -7.51 15.76
N LYS A 126 0.42 -7.11 15.29
CA LYS A 126 1.08 -5.85 15.66
C LYS A 126 1.10 -4.97 14.42
N PRO A 127 0.60 -3.72 14.46
CA PRO A 127 0.46 -2.87 13.27
C PRO A 127 1.81 -2.29 12.78
N ALA A 128 2.94 -2.97 12.99
CA ALA A 128 4.26 -2.49 12.62
C ALA A 128 4.39 -2.28 11.10
N ARG A 129 3.74 -3.11 10.27
CA ARG A 129 3.76 -2.92 8.81
C ARG A 129 2.76 -1.88 8.30
N SER A 130 1.90 -1.33 9.14
CA SER A 130 0.96 -0.26 8.74
C SER A 130 1.66 1.10 8.73
N ALA A 131 2.53 1.28 7.74
CA ALA A 131 3.41 2.45 7.60
C ALA A 131 2.62 3.75 7.43
N MET A 132 2.97 4.75 8.23
CA MET A 132 2.38 6.09 8.18
C MET A 132 3.15 6.94 7.17
N ARG A 133 2.53 8.02 6.66
CA ARG A 133 3.24 9.05 5.89
C ARG A 133 4.01 8.47 4.69
N VAL A 134 3.37 7.56 3.96
CA VAL A 134 3.96 6.84 2.82
C VAL A 134 4.34 7.83 1.72
N ILE A 135 5.52 7.65 1.13
CA ILE A 135 6.06 8.49 0.04
C ILE A 135 6.52 7.68 -1.18
N SER A 136 6.86 6.39 -1.02
CA SER A 136 7.16 5.51 -2.15
C SER A 136 6.66 4.09 -1.93
N ILE A 137 6.32 3.44 -3.03
CA ILE A 137 5.93 2.04 -3.13
C ILE A 137 6.68 1.47 -4.34
N ASP A 138 7.69 0.66 -4.07
CA ASP A 138 8.58 0.12 -5.10
C ASP A 138 8.43 -1.39 -5.19
N VAL A 139 8.20 -1.91 -6.39
CA VAL A 139 8.20 -3.36 -6.63
C VAL A 139 9.64 -3.81 -6.86
N LEU A 140 10.12 -4.76 -6.09
CA LEU A 140 11.47 -5.28 -6.16
C LEU A 140 11.44 -6.81 -6.28
N THR A 141 12.51 -7.37 -6.83
CA THR A 141 12.67 -8.82 -6.97
C THR A 141 13.74 -9.30 -6.01
N ALA A 142 13.41 -10.26 -5.14
CA ALA A 142 14.40 -10.94 -4.32
C ALA A 142 15.34 -11.74 -5.23
N LYS A 143 16.65 -11.49 -5.09
CA LYS A 143 17.70 -12.16 -5.86
C LYS A 143 18.57 -12.94 -4.91
N LYS A 144 18.92 -14.17 -5.29
CA LYS A 144 20.02 -14.88 -4.64
C LYS A 144 21.32 -14.16 -4.98
N PRO A 145 22.21 -13.91 -4.01
CA PRO A 145 23.54 -13.37 -4.29
C PRO A 145 24.36 -14.31 -5.17
#